data_AF-A0A9E1U6U5-F1
#
_entry.id   AF-A0A9E1U6U5-F1
#
_cell.length_a   1.000
_cell.length_b   1.000
_cell.length_c   1.000
_cell.angle_alpha   90.00
_cell.angle_beta   90.00
_cell.angle_gamma   90.00
#
_symmetry.space_group_name_H-M   'P 1'
#
loop_
_entity.id
_entity.type
_entity.pdbx_description
1 polymer ?
#
loop_
_entity_poly.entity_id
_entity_poly.type
_entity_poly.pdbx_seq_one_letter_code
_entity_poly.pdbx_strand_id
1 'polypeptide(L)'
;MRKHIFSLIGLFALIFWSKESRADYIPVGPELLKQVQAEIINIDTAELERRLEQDPNLTLIDVRNPNEINQFGGTIDAAQNTI
;
A
#
# COMPACT_ATOMS: atom_id res chain seq x y z
N MET A 1 57.93 -6.09 -20.68
CA MET A 1 57.07 -6.15 -19.47
C MET A 1 55.70 -5.53 -19.74
N ARG A 2 54.87 -6.12 -20.63
CA ARG A 2 53.62 -5.51 -21.15
C ARG A 2 52.42 -6.46 -21.03
N LYS A 3 52.38 -7.28 -19.97
CA LYS A 3 51.35 -8.32 -19.75
C LYS A 3 50.50 -8.11 -18.48
N HIS A 4 50.79 -7.11 -17.66
CA HIS A 4 50.08 -6.90 -16.38
C HIS A 4 48.91 -5.91 -16.45
N ILE A 5 48.73 -5.19 -17.55
CA ILE A 5 47.69 -4.13 -17.66
C ILE A 5 46.32 -4.74 -18.02
N PHE A 6 46.28 -5.87 -18.73
CA PHE A 6 45.02 -6.56 -19.08
C PHE A 6 44.39 -7.31 -17.90
N SER A 7 45.16 -7.59 -16.84
CA SER A 7 44.66 -8.32 -15.66
C SER A 7 43.80 -7.45 -14.75
N LEU A 8 43.97 -6.13 -14.77
CA LEU A 8 43.26 -5.21 -13.88
C LEU A 8 41.87 -4.84 -14.42
N ILE A 9 41.72 -4.79 -15.75
CA ILE A 9 40.44 -4.48 -16.42
C ILE A 9 39.46 -5.66 -16.28
N GLY A 10 39.95 -6.91 -16.32
CA GLY A 10 39.12 -8.10 -16.12
C GLY A 10 38.54 -8.21 -14.70
N LEU A 11 39.25 -7.70 -13.69
CA LEU A 11 38.76 -7.70 -12.31
C LEU A 11 37.66 -6.66 -12.08
N PHE A 12 37.71 -5.51 -12.77
CA PHE A 12 36.70 -4.45 -12.65
C PHE A 12 35.37 -4.81 -13.33
N ALA A 13 35.42 -5.60 -14.42
CA ALA A 13 34.23 -6.09 -15.11
C ALA A 13 33.43 -7.12 -14.29
N LEU A 14 34.06 -7.85 -13.38
CA LEU A 14 33.40 -8.82 -12.49
C LEU A 14 32.62 -8.16 -11.35
N ILE A 15 33.01 -6.96 -10.92
CA ILE A 15 32.37 -6.25 -9.79
C ILE A 15 31.11 -5.49 -10.26
N PHE A 16 31.03 -5.12 -11.55
CA PHE A 16 29.88 -4.41 -12.12
C PHE A 16 28.74 -5.31 -12.61
N TRP A 17 28.91 -6.63 -12.54
CA TRP A 17 27.90 -7.59 -13.01
C TRP A 17 27.14 -8.30 -11.88
N SER A 18 27.05 -7.70 -10.69
CA SER A 18 26.03 -8.08 -9.71
C SER A 18 24.76 -7.25 -9.92
N LYS A 19 23.97 -7.61 -10.93
CA LYS A 19 22.54 -7.30 -10.93
C LYS A 19 21.91 -8.21 -9.88
N GLU A 20 21.95 -7.78 -8.62
CA GLU A 20 21.26 -8.47 -7.55
C GLU A 20 19.76 -8.36 -7.82
N SER A 21 19.16 -9.44 -8.29
CA SER A 21 17.71 -9.60 -8.31
C SER A 21 17.25 -9.68 -6.86
N ARG A 22 16.96 -8.52 -6.26
CA ARG A 22 16.26 -8.48 -4.99
C ARG A 22 14.88 -9.05 -5.27
N ALA A 23 14.61 -10.27 -4.81
CA ALA A 23 13.25 -10.76 -4.78
C ALA A 23 12.45 -9.78 -3.93
N ASP A 24 11.36 -9.24 -4.46
CA ASP A 24 10.46 -8.40 -3.69
C ASP A 24 9.96 -9.23 -2.50
N TYR A 25 10.41 -8.84 -1.31
CA TYR A 25 10.01 -9.50 -0.09
C TYR A 25 8.53 -9.19 0.15
N ILE A 26 7.68 -10.22 0.04
CA ILE A 26 6.27 -10.12 0.41
C ILE A 26 6.16 -10.56 1.88
N PRO A 27 5.89 -9.64 2.81
CA PRO A 27 5.73 -9.97 4.22
C PRO A 27 4.56 -10.94 4.42
N VAL A 28 4.70 -11.82 5.41
CA VAL A 28 3.62 -12.72 5.82
C VAL A 28 2.43 -11.92 6.37
N GLY A 29 1.21 -12.45 6.22
CA GLY A 29 -0.05 -11.73 6.51
C GLY A 29 -0.05 -10.85 7.76
N PRO A 30 0.39 -11.33 8.95
CA PRO A 30 0.43 -10.51 10.16
C PRO A 30 1.39 -9.32 10.10
N GLU A 31 2.52 -9.46 9.42
CA GLU A 31 3.51 -8.40 9.25
C GLU A 31 3.04 -7.37 8.23
N LEU A 32 2.40 -7.84 7.14
CA LEU A 32 1.74 -6.98 6.16
C LEU A 32 0.67 -6.10 6.82
N LEU A 33 -0.18 -6.69 7.68
CA LEU A 33 -1.22 -5.94 8.39
C LEU A 33 -0.62 -4.85 9.29
N LYS A 34 0.49 -5.12 9.99
CA LYS A 34 1.18 -4.11 10.80
C LYS A 34 1.72 -2.96 9.97
N GLN A 35 2.31 -3.26 8.81
CA GLN A 35 2.83 -2.25 7.90
C GLN A 35 1.70 -1.36 7.36
N VAL A 36 0.62 -1.98 6.85
CA VAL A 36 -0.53 -1.24 6.31
C VAL A 36 -1.23 -0.42 7.39
N GLN A 37 -1.38 -0.94 8.61
CA GLN A 37 -2.04 -0.23 9.70
C GLN A 37 -1.33 1.10 10.04
N ALA A 38 -0.01 1.19 9.84
CA ALA A 38 0.76 2.41 10.06
C ALA A 38 0.49 3.50 9.00
N GLU A 39 -0.05 3.12 7.84
CA GLU A 39 -0.39 4.04 6.75
C GLU A 39 -1.86 4.48 6.77
N ILE A 40 -2.71 3.77 7.53
CA ILE A 40 -4.14 4.08 7.64
C ILE A 40 -4.38 5.22 8.63
N ILE A 41 -5.02 6.29 8.14
CA ILE A 41 -5.53 7.37 8.98
C ILE A 41 -6.93 6.99 9.45
N ASN A 42 -7.06 6.68 10.75
CA ASN A 42 -8.36 6.50 11.38
C ASN A 42 -9.00 7.86 11.66
N ILE A 43 -10.29 7.98 11.39
CA ILE A 43 -11.08 9.18 11.63
C ILE A 43 -12.31 8.85 12.48
N ASP A 44 -12.83 9.84 13.20
CA ASP A 44 -14.09 9.72 13.91
C ASP A 44 -15.28 10.17 13.04
N THR A 45 -16.49 10.06 13.60
CA THR A 45 -17.73 10.43 12.91
C THR A 45 -17.78 11.91 12.54
N ALA A 46 -17.33 12.81 13.42
CA ALA A 46 -17.40 14.24 13.17
C ALA A 46 -16.47 14.66 12.02
N GLU A 47 -15.27 14.05 11.96
CA GLU A 47 -14.34 14.24 10.86
C GLU A 47 -14.85 13.66 9.54
N LEU A 48 -15.55 12.52 9.58
CA LEU A 48 -16.21 11.94 8.40
C LEU A 48 -17.27 12.88 7.83
N GLU A 49 -18.18 13.39 8.67
CA GLU A 49 -19.22 14.35 8.27
C GLU A 49 -18.60 15.59 7.62
N ARG A 50 -17.58 16.16 8.27
CA ARG A 50 -16.85 17.33 7.75
C ARG A 50 -16.23 17.06 6.38
N ARG A 51 -15.69 15.86 6.13
CA ARG A 51 -15.08 15.51 4.83
C ARG A 51 -16.13 15.32 3.75
N LEU A 52 -17.26 14.70 4.07
CA LEU A 52 -18.38 14.52 3.13
C LEU A 52 -18.98 15.86 2.69
N GLU A 53 -19.04 16.84 3.59
CA GLU A 53 -19.50 18.20 3.26
C GLU A 53 -18.50 18.96 2.38
N GLN A 54 -17.20 18.75 2.60
CA GLN A 54 -16.14 19.48 1.90
C GLN A 54 -15.82 18.94 0.50
N ASP A 55 -15.88 17.62 0.33
CA ASP A 55 -15.59 16.98 -0.95
C ASP A 55 -16.75 16.09 -1.39
N PRO A 56 -17.61 16.57 -2.31
CA PRO A 56 -18.71 15.77 -2.84
C PRO A 56 -18.25 14.58 -3.70
N ASN A 57 -16.96 14.48 -4.03
CA ASN A 57 -16.40 13.33 -4.76
C ASN A 57 -15.79 12.28 -3.82
N LEU A 58 -15.81 12.50 -2.50
CA LEU A 58 -15.33 11.53 -1.53
C LEU A 58 -16.13 10.23 -1.66
N THR A 59 -15.44 9.12 -1.95
CA THR A 59 -16.06 7.80 -2.04
C THR A 59 -16.04 7.10 -0.69
N LEU A 60 -17.22 6.72 -0.21
CA LEU A 60 -17.40 5.85 0.95
C LEU A 60 -17.57 4.41 0.48
N ILE A 61 -16.82 3.49 1.11
CA ILE A 61 -16.89 2.05 0.84
C ILE A 61 -17.34 1.37 2.13
N ASP A 62 -18.55 0.82 2.13
CA ASP A 62 -19.07 0.03 3.24
C ASP A 62 -18.63 -1.42 3.10
N VAL A 63 -17.63 -1.83 3.89
CA VAL A 63 -17.05 -3.18 3.84
C VAL A 63 -17.87 -4.24 4.61
N ARG A 64 -19.04 -3.87 5.15
CA ARG A 64 -19.94 -4.79 5.85
C ARG A 64 -20.69 -5.67 4.85
N ASN A 65 -21.04 -6.88 5.27
CA ASN A 65 -21.85 -7.76 4.44
C ASN A 65 -23.34 -7.33 4.42
N PRO A 66 -24.13 -7.76 3.43
CA PRO A 66 -25.53 -7.34 3.31
C PRO A 66 -26.41 -7.67 4.53
N ASN A 67 -26.14 -8.77 5.24
CA ASN A 67 -26.92 -9.11 6.44
C ASN A 67 -26.64 -8.13 7.57
N GLU A 68 -25.38 -7.70 7.74
CA GLU A 68 -25.00 -6.68 8.71
C GLU A 68 -25.70 -5.35 8.39
N ILE A 69 -25.68 -4.91 7.14
CA ILE A 69 -26.33 -3.67 6.69
C ILE A 69 -27.83 -3.71 7.02
N ASN A 70 -28.51 -4.81 6.68
CA ASN A 70 -29.94 -4.97 6.93
C ASN A 70 -30.26 -5.05 8.43
N GLN A 71 -29.40 -5.68 9.22
CA GLN A 71 -29.58 -5.80 10.67
C GLN A 71 -29.42 -4.45 11.39
N PHE A 72 -28.51 -3.60 10.92
CA PHE A 72 -28.20 -2.31 11.54
C PHE A 72 -28.90 -1.11 10.90
N GLY A 73 -29.87 -1.35 10.01
CA GLY A 73 -30.78 -0.31 9.51
C GLY A 73 -30.25 0.52 8.33
N GLY A 74 -29.25 0.01 7.60
CA GLY A 74 -28.77 0.61 6.36
C GLY A 74 -27.30 1.04 6.37
N THR A 75 -26.99 2.00 5.50
CA THR A 75 -25.64 2.51 5.23
C THR A 75 -25.54 3.99 5.61
N ILE A 76 -24.32 4.51 5.61
CA ILE A 76 -24.05 5.94 5.82
C ILE A 76 -24.56 6.72 4.60
N ASP A 77 -25.24 7.83 4.83
CA ASP A 77 -25.70 8.74 3.78
C ASP A 77 -24.51 9.55 3.24
N ALA A 78 -24.18 9.33 1.98
CA ALA A 78 -23.07 9.97 1.28
C ALA A 78 -23.36 10.06 -0.22
N ALA A 79 -22.87 11.12 -0.87
CA ALA A 79 -23.09 11.35 -2.31
C ALA A 79 -22.53 10.23 -3.19
N GLN A 80 -21.41 9.63 -2.76
CA GLN A 80 -20.78 8.48 -3.41
C GLN A 80 -20.60 7.37 -2.38
N ASN A 81 -21.47 6.37 -2.40
CA ASN A 81 -21.40 5.22 -1.49
C ASN A 81 -21.46 3.92 -2.30
N THR A 82 -20.51 3.01 -2.05
CA THR A 82 -20.50 1.65 -2.61
C THR A 82 -20.50 0.62 -1.49
N ILE A 83 -21.21 -0.49 -1.74
CA ILE A 83 -21.28 -1.69 -0.89
C ILE A 83 -20.56 -2.82 -1.63
#